data_AF-A0A3E1P9M5-F1
#
_entry.id   AF-A0A3E1P9M5-F1
#
_cell.length_a   1.000
_cell.length_b   1.000
_cell.length_c   1.000
_cell.angle_alpha   90.00
_cell.angle_beta   90.00
_cell.angle_gamma   90.00
#
_symmetry.space_group_name_H-M   'P 1'
#
loop_
_entity.id
_entity.type
_entity.pdbx_description
1 polymer ?
#
loop_
_entity_poly.entity_id
_entity_poly.type
_entity_poly.pdbx_seq_one_letter_code
_entity_poly.pdbx_strand_id
1 'polypeptide(L)'
;MSNIKISDLVADLQKSSTQWQARETTVSQLPTPQQKALLGVVVNQAELAAIMNKRDASAPVANFAQQVDWRNRNGNHITPVKDQGGCGSCVSFCTTSVVEAMASIEKGQLLNLSEADLHFCSSHGANCGGWWPTDAFNQIKTRGIPDEACFPYASAFPDNNIWKQPPHCTVGPNRDARAVKITNSTTIANITERKNYLTNNGPCSAVMHVYDDFFAYADGVYKHVSGVDNGLHCVTVIGYSETEKCWICKNSWGSGWGKGGFFKIGYGEAGIDTEFPFWTASGVKLPAPAHGWYGYENLGGLLSSRPNAVSWAANRIDVVVRGMDSAVYHKWWNGTSWNGYENLGGQIQGAPAICSWANGRLDIFAVGLNHHLYHKWYQGGWSNWEDLGGMLSSEPACVSWGPNRIDVFARGMNSSMWHLWWDGAWHGWEDLGGVITSAPAVSSWASGRLDCFARGQNNHLWHKWFDKGWSNWEDLQSNMFGSPAAVSWGPNRIDVFYPGQTYNMMHKWWDGHNWSGDENLGGTLSSDVGVSSWAAGRLDCFVEGTDSQMYHKWYV
;
A
#
# COMPACT_ATOMS: atom_id res chain seq x y z
N MET A 1 30.79 -23.40 -28.54
CA MET A 1 29.85 -24.12 -27.67
C MET A 1 28.50 -23.47 -27.86
N SER A 2 27.52 -24.29 -28.23
CA SER A 2 26.35 -23.95 -29.05
C SER A 2 25.20 -23.33 -28.25
N ASN A 3 24.61 -22.26 -28.78
CA ASN A 3 23.24 -21.89 -28.43
C ASN A 3 22.34 -23.11 -28.67
N ILE A 4 21.71 -23.63 -27.61
CA ILE A 4 20.71 -24.70 -27.73
C ILE A 4 19.65 -24.20 -28.71
N LYS A 5 19.37 -24.98 -29.77
CA LYS A 5 18.25 -24.68 -30.66
C LYS A 5 16.97 -24.97 -29.90
N ILE A 6 16.06 -24.00 -29.84
CA ILE A 6 14.78 -24.14 -29.13
C ILE A 6 13.98 -25.33 -29.66
N SER A 7 14.05 -25.65 -30.96
CA SER A 7 13.42 -26.84 -31.53
C SER A 7 13.94 -28.14 -30.91
N ASP A 8 15.23 -28.21 -30.63
CA ASP A 8 15.87 -29.40 -30.07
C ASP A 8 15.48 -29.54 -28.58
N LEU A 9 15.48 -28.41 -27.85
CA LEU A 9 15.02 -28.36 -26.46
C LEU A 9 13.54 -28.76 -26.32
N VAL A 10 12.67 -28.28 -27.22
CA VAL A 10 11.25 -28.68 -27.23
C VAL A 10 11.11 -30.17 -27.48
N ALA A 11 11.90 -30.75 -28.39
CA ALA A 11 11.90 -32.18 -28.65
C ALA A 11 12.38 -32.99 -27.43
N ASP A 12 13.36 -32.48 -26.69
CA ASP A 12 13.84 -33.12 -25.46
C ASP A 12 12.85 -33.00 -24.31
N LEU A 13 12.16 -31.87 -24.17
CA LEU A 13 11.07 -31.69 -23.22
C LEU A 13 9.92 -32.67 -23.48
N GLN A 14 9.54 -32.89 -24.74
CA GLN A 14 8.50 -33.86 -25.12
C GLN A 14 8.84 -35.31 -24.76
N LYS A 15 10.13 -35.67 -24.71
CA LYS A 15 10.60 -37.01 -24.28
C LYS A 15 10.70 -37.14 -22.77
N SER A 16 10.74 -36.01 -22.06
CA SER A 16 10.87 -35.96 -20.61
C SER A 16 9.50 -36.02 -19.93
N SER A 17 9.47 -36.42 -18.65
CA SER A 17 8.27 -36.30 -17.81
C SER A 17 8.11 -34.91 -17.19
N THR A 18 8.81 -33.90 -17.70
CA THR A 18 8.84 -32.55 -17.12
C THR A 18 7.63 -31.73 -17.57
N GLN A 19 7.28 -30.70 -16.80
CA GLN A 19 6.05 -29.92 -16.98
C GLN A 19 6.35 -28.44 -17.27
N TRP A 20 7.42 -28.15 -18.02
CA TRP A 20 7.77 -26.78 -18.38
C TRP A 20 7.91 -26.58 -19.89
N GLN A 21 7.78 -25.32 -20.30
CA GLN A 21 7.77 -24.90 -21.69
C GLN A 21 8.95 -23.99 -21.98
N ALA A 22 9.64 -24.26 -23.09
CA ALA A 22 10.70 -23.40 -23.60
C ALA A 22 10.17 -22.47 -24.70
N ARG A 23 10.75 -21.27 -24.79
CA ARG A 23 10.57 -20.35 -25.92
C ARG A 23 11.82 -19.53 -26.14
N GLU A 24 11.89 -18.82 -27.25
CA GLU A 24 12.86 -17.72 -27.37
C GLU A 24 12.49 -16.60 -26.40
N THR A 25 13.44 -16.23 -25.55
CA THR A 25 13.32 -15.16 -24.57
C THR A 25 14.33 -14.05 -24.88
N THR A 26 14.18 -12.91 -24.20
CA THR A 26 15.17 -11.83 -24.24
C THR A 26 16.56 -12.28 -23.82
N VAL A 27 16.69 -13.35 -23.01
CA VAL A 27 17.96 -13.88 -22.52
C VAL A 27 18.51 -14.99 -23.41
N SER A 28 17.66 -15.89 -23.92
CA SER A 28 18.11 -16.97 -24.81
C SER A 28 18.68 -16.45 -26.13
N GLN A 29 18.29 -15.25 -26.54
CA GLN A 29 18.77 -14.56 -27.74
C GLN A 29 20.11 -13.84 -27.52
N LEU A 30 20.58 -13.69 -26.28
CA LEU A 30 21.85 -13.03 -26.00
C LEU A 30 23.04 -13.91 -26.44
N PRO A 31 24.15 -13.29 -26.87
CA PRO A 31 25.44 -13.98 -26.99
C PRO A 31 25.86 -14.61 -25.66
N THR A 32 26.52 -15.77 -25.72
CA THR A 32 26.97 -16.52 -24.54
C THR A 32 27.75 -15.68 -23.50
N PRO A 33 28.67 -14.76 -23.87
CA PRO A 33 29.33 -13.91 -22.89
C PRO A 33 28.37 -13.02 -22.10
N GLN A 34 27.30 -12.54 -22.75
CA GLN A 34 26.27 -11.72 -22.11
C GLN A 34 25.35 -12.56 -21.22
N GLN A 35 25.03 -13.80 -21.61
CA GLN A 35 24.32 -14.74 -20.75
C GLN A 35 25.11 -15.03 -19.47
N LYS A 36 26.42 -15.27 -19.59
CA LYS A 36 27.30 -15.50 -18.44
C LYS A 36 27.46 -14.27 -17.55
N ALA A 37 27.41 -13.06 -18.12
CA ALA A 37 27.49 -11.82 -17.36
C ALA A 37 26.31 -11.65 -16.38
N LEU A 38 25.19 -12.35 -16.58
CA LEU A 38 24.05 -12.35 -15.65
C LEU A 38 24.34 -13.14 -14.36
N LEU A 39 25.33 -14.03 -14.38
CA LEU A 39 25.60 -15.03 -13.33
C LEU A 39 26.67 -14.49 -12.38
N GLY A 40 26.20 -13.90 -11.28
CA GLY A 40 27.01 -13.07 -10.40
C GLY A 40 27.15 -13.58 -8.97
N VAL A 41 27.03 -14.88 -8.72
CA VAL A 41 27.25 -15.43 -7.37
C VAL A 41 28.72 -15.80 -7.19
N VAL A 42 29.33 -15.31 -6.12
CA VAL A 42 30.68 -15.67 -5.67
C VAL A 42 30.56 -16.51 -4.41
N VAL A 43 30.97 -17.78 -4.46
CA VAL A 43 30.71 -18.73 -3.38
C VAL A 43 31.73 -18.58 -2.24
N ASN A 44 31.22 -18.37 -1.02
CA ASN A 44 32.01 -18.57 0.19
C ASN A 44 31.93 -20.05 0.63
N GLN A 45 32.91 -20.86 0.21
CA GLN A 45 32.91 -22.31 0.45
C GLN A 45 32.92 -22.68 1.94
N ALA A 46 33.64 -21.93 2.77
CA ALA A 46 33.74 -22.22 4.20
C ALA A 46 32.40 -21.99 4.91
N GLU A 47 31.73 -20.89 4.60
CA GLU A 47 30.39 -20.59 5.15
C GLU A 47 29.35 -21.59 4.64
N LEU A 48 29.36 -21.88 3.33
CA LEU A 48 28.45 -22.85 2.72
C LEU A 48 28.55 -24.21 3.42
N ALA A 49 29.76 -24.73 3.59
CA ALA A 49 30.00 -26.00 4.28
C ALA A 49 29.51 -25.93 5.74
N ALA A 50 29.80 -24.84 6.46
CA ALA A 50 29.40 -24.68 7.86
C ALA A 50 27.87 -24.70 8.05
N ILE A 51 27.11 -24.15 7.10
CA ILE A 51 25.65 -24.14 7.13
C ILE A 51 25.09 -25.50 6.71
N MET A 52 25.51 -26.01 5.55
CA MET A 52 24.92 -27.20 4.95
C MET A 52 25.24 -28.48 5.74
N ASN A 53 26.38 -28.55 6.43
CA ASN A 53 26.70 -29.66 7.34
C ASN A 53 25.72 -29.79 8.53
N LYS A 54 24.96 -28.74 8.85
CA LYS A 54 23.97 -28.71 9.93
C LYS A 54 22.53 -28.90 9.45
N ARG A 55 22.31 -29.05 8.14
CA ARG A 55 20.97 -29.10 7.52
C ARG A 55 20.02 -30.10 8.19
N ASP A 56 20.57 -31.26 8.54
CA ASP A 56 19.80 -32.40 9.04
C ASP A 56 20.09 -32.66 10.54
N ALA A 57 20.64 -31.65 11.25
CA ALA A 57 20.96 -31.76 12.68
C ALA A 57 19.71 -31.87 13.58
N SER A 58 18.54 -31.43 13.10
CA SER A 58 17.26 -31.62 13.78
C SER A 58 16.13 -31.77 12.76
N ALA A 59 15.07 -32.51 13.13
CA ALA A 59 13.87 -32.68 12.30
C ALA A 59 12.80 -31.68 12.76
N PRO A 60 12.66 -30.52 12.11
CA PRO A 60 11.67 -29.50 12.49
C PRO A 60 10.24 -30.02 12.29
N VAL A 61 9.33 -29.61 13.18
CA VAL A 61 7.90 -29.91 13.05
C VAL A 61 7.32 -29.11 11.88
N ALA A 62 6.56 -29.79 11.01
CA ALA A 62 5.89 -29.15 9.89
C ALA A 62 4.76 -28.24 10.40
N ASN A 63 4.86 -26.95 10.08
CA ASN A 63 3.87 -25.90 10.36
C ASN A 63 3.82 -24.93 9.17
N PHE A 64 3.49 -25.49 8.01
CA PHE A 64 3.49 -24.78 6.75
C PHE A 64 2.20 -25.07 5.96
N ALA A 65 1.77 -24.15 5.10
CA ALA A 65 0.55 -24.28 4.30
C ALA A 65 0.77 -25.19 3.06
N GLN A 66 -0.29 -25.63 2.40
CA GLN A 66 -0.13 -26.43 1.16
C GLN A 66 0.46 -25.60 0.00
N GLN A 67 0.23 -24.30 -0.01
CA GLN A 67 0.74 -23.38 -1.02
C GLN A 67 0.94 -21.99 -0.43
N VAL A 68 1.98 -21.31 -0.88
CA VAL A 68 2.28 -19.91 -0.55
C VAL A 68 2.66 -19.19 -1.83
N ASP A 69 2.10 -18.00 -2.04
CA ASP A 69 2.55 -17.02 -3.03
C ASP A 69 2.35 -15.62 -2.45
N TRP A 70 3.45 -14.93 -2.17
CA TRP A 70 3.44 -13.62 -1.52
C TRP A 70 2.90 -12.48 -2.42
N ARG A 71 2.55 -12.78 -3.68
CA ARG A 71 1.81 -11.84 -4.54
C ARG A 71 0.32 -11.74 -4.19
N ASN A 72 -0.19 -12.70 -3.41
CA ASN A 72 -1.62 -12.87 -3.15
C ASN A 72 -1.83 -13.52 -1.77
N ARG A 73 -1.17 -12.96 -0.74
CA ARG A 73 -1.25 -13.42 0.66
C ARG A 73 -1.60 -12.24 1.57
N ASN A 74 -2.90 -11.92 1.64
CA ASN A 74 -3.46 -10.70 2.27
C ASN A 74 -3.03 -9.39 1.59
N GLY A 75 -2.72 -9.47 0.30
CA GLY A 75 -2.19 -8.37 -0.50
C GLY A 75 -1.08 -8.86 -1.41
N ASN A 76 -0.56 -7.94 -2.22
CA ASN A 76 0.66 -8.15 -2.98
C ASN A 76 1.84 -7.54 -2.22
N HIS A 77 2.78 -8.40 -1.81
CA HIS A 77 4.00 -7.99 -1.11
C HIS A 77 5.25 -8.03 -2.00
N ILE A 78 5.10 -8.31 -3.30
CA ILE A 78 6.21 -8.46 -4.23
C ILE A 78 6.18 -7.32 -5.26
N THR A 79 7.27 -6.57 -5.33
CA THR A 79 7.48 -5.51 -6.33
C THR A 79 7.55 -6.07 -7.75
N PRO A 80 7.29 -5.26 -8.80
CA PRO A 80 7.52 -5.65 -10.19
C PRO A 80 8.93 -6.20 -10.44
N VAL A 81 9.08 -7.04 -11.47
CA VAL A 81 10.39 -7.55 -11.91
C VAL A 81 11.22 -6.43 -12.53
N LYS A 82 12.49 -6.33 -12.11
CA LYS A 82 13.50 -5.43 -12.66
C LYS A 82 14.49 -6.20 -13.54
N ASP A 83 15.33 -5.46 -14.27
CA ASP A 83 16.33 -6.02 -15.18
C ASP A 83 17.75 -5.59 -14.77
N GLN A 84 18.59 -6.56 -14.45
CA GLN A 84 19.98 -6.36 -14.06
C GLN A 84 20.92 -6.08 -15.24
N GLY A 85 20.46 -6.27 -16.48
CA GLY A 85 21.26 -6.07 -17.69
C GLY A 85 22.53 -6.92 -17.73
N GLY A 86 23.58 -6.42 -18.39
CA GLY A 86 24.84 -7.14 -18.61
C GLY A 86 25.80 -7.15 -17.42
N CYS A 87 25.29 -7.24 -16.20
CA CYS A 87 26.07 -7.11 -14.97
C CYS A 87 25.80 -8.27 -13.99
N GLY A 88 26.84 -8.75 -13.29
CA GLY A 88 26.77 -9.82 -12.29
C GLY A 88 26.10 -9.41 -10.97
N SER A 89 25.08 -8.58 -11.01
CA SER A 89 24.46 -7.96 -9.84
C SER A 89 23.29 -8.75 -9.24
N CYS A 90 23.03 -9.97 -9.71
CA CYS A 90 21.90 -10.81 -9.30
C CYS A 90 21.71 -10.90 -7.77
N VAL A 91 22.79 -11.00 -6.99
CA VAL A 91 22.71 -11.06 -5.51
C VAL A 91 22.17 -9.77 -4.92
N SER A 92 22.52 -8.61 -5.47
CA SER A 92 21.98 -7.33 -5.01
C SER A 92 20.48 -7.21 -5.34
N PHE A 93 20.04 -7.63 -6.52
CA PHE A 93 18.61 -7.69 -6.88
C PHE A 93 17.81 -8.63 -5.99
N CYS A 94 18.34 -9.85 -5.82
CA CYS A 94 17.79 -10.92 -5.00
C CYS A 94 17.61 -10.46 -3.54
N THR A 95 18.67 -9.93 -2.91
CA THR A 95 18.61 -9.51 -1.50
C THR A 95 17.80 -8.22 -1.30
N THR A 96 17.86 -7.26 -2.24
CA THR A 96 17.01 -6.05 -2.21
C THR A 96 15.53 -6.43 -2.29
N SER A 97 15.16 -7.32 -3.21
CA SER A 97 13.78 -7.79 -3.35
C SER A 97 13.26 -8.52 -2.10
N VAL A 98 14.11 -9.20 -1.33
CA VAL A 98 13.72 -9.76 -0.02
C VAL A 98 13.41 -8.64 0.97
N VAL A 99 14.25 -7.61 1.06
CA VAL A 99 14.04 -6.47 1.97
C VAL A 99 12.78 -5.68 1.62
N GLU A 100 12.54 -5.43 0.33
CA GLU A 100 11.29 -4.79 -0.14
C GLU A 100 10.05 -5.57 0.30
N ALA A 101 10.06 -6.89 0.12
CA ALA A 101 8.95 -7.74 0.54
C ALA A 101 8.76 -7.74 2.06
N MET A 102 9.86 -7.84 2.82
CA MET A 102 9.80 -7.78 4.27
C MET A 102 9.36 -6.40 4.79
N ALA A 103 9.66 -5.30 4.09
CA ALA A 103 9.16 -3.97 4.43
C ALA A 103 7.63 -3.92 4.26
N SER A 104 7.11 -4.54 3.21
CA SER A 104 5.66 -4.65 3.01
C SER A 104 5.00 -5.50 4.09
N ILE A 105 5.61 -6.63 4.46
CA ILE A 105 5.07 -7.56 5.46
C ILE A 105 5.15 -6.98 6.89
N GLU A 106 6.28 -6.39 7.28
CA GLU A 106 6.53 -5.94 8.64
C GLU A 106 6.08 -4.50 8.92
N LYS A 107 5.96 -3.68 7.86
CA LYS A 107 5.70 -2.22 7.97
C LYS A 107 4.56 -1.74 7.06
N GLY A 108 3.94 -2.63 6.28
CA GLY A 108 2.86 -2.26 5.38
C GLY A 108 3.30 -1.39 4.19
N GLN A 109 4.61 -1.21 3.98
CA GLN A 109 5.17 -0.37 2.91
C GLN A 109 5.83 -1.22 1.83
N LEU A 110 5.23 -1.26 0.64
CA LEU A 110 5.88 -1.85 -0.53
C LEU A 110 6.85 -0.84 -1.14
N LEU A 111 8.14 -1.00 -0.85
CA LEU A 111 9.18 -0.06 -1.25
C LEU A 111 9.82 -0.46 -2.58
N ASN A 112 10.26 0.53 -3.35
CA ASN A 112 11.12 0.35 -4.51
C ASN A 112 12.53 0.83 -4.15
N LEU A 113 13.43 -0.11 -3.83
CA LEU A 113 14.79 0.14 -3.32
C LEU A 113 15.84 0.09 -4.42
N SER A 114 16.97 0.77 -4.23
CA SER A 114 18.04 0.89 -5.22
C SER A 114 19.04 -0.27 -5.15
N GLU A 115 18.96 -1.20 -6.09
CA GLU A 115 19.98 -2.24 -6.26
C GLU A 115 21.33 -1.65 -6.66
N ALA A 116 21.34 -0.54 -7.39
CA ALA A 116 22.57 0.13 -7.82
C ALA A 116 23.35 0.71 -6.62
N ASP A 117 22.65 1.30 -5.66
CA ASP A 117 23.30 1.78 -4.43
C ASP A 117 23.89 0.60 -3.63
N LEU A 118 23.14 -0.50 -3.51
CA LEU A 118 23.62 -1.67 -2.79
C LEU A 118 24.81 -2.32 -3.51
N HIS A 119 24.81 -2.39 -4.84
CA HIS A 119 25.85 -3.08 -5.61
C HIS A 119 27.08 -2.21 -5.87
N PHE A 120 26.91 -0.97 -6.35
CA PHE A 120 28.03 -0.17 -6.84
C PHE A 120 28.63 0.76 -5.77
N CYS A 121 27.85 1.16 -4.77
CA CYS A 121 28.25 2.15 -3.76
C CYS A 121 28.53 1.56 -2.36
N SER A 122 28.48 0.23 -2.22
CA SER A 122 28.82 -0.48 -0.99
C SER A 122 30.27 -0.97 -1.01
N SER A 123 30.63 -1.83 -0.06
CA SER A 123 31.94 -2.50 -0.05
C SER A 123 32.20 -3.42 -1.24
N HIS A 124 31.20 -3.71 -2.08
CA HIS A 124 31.42 -4.43 -3.35
C HIS A 124 32.20 -3.60 -4.37
N GLY A 125 31.91 -2.30 -4.44
CA GLY A 125 32.48 -1.37 -5.40
C GLY A 125 31.78 -1.35 -6.77
N ALA A 126 32.08 -0.31 -7.54
CA ALA A 126 31.46 -0.02 -8.83
C ALA A 126 32.05 -0.89 -9.96
N ASN A 127 31.72 -2.18 -9.96
CA ASN A 127 32.08 -3.13 -11.01
C ASN A 127 30.95 -4.14 -11.20
N CYS A 128 31.05 -4.99 -12.22
CA CYS A 128 30.06 -6.05 -12.50
C CYS A 128 30.52 -7.44 -12.09
N GLY A 129 31.36 -7.49 -11.06
CA GLY A 129 31.62 -8.70 -10.29
C GLY A 129 30.39 -9.15 -9.52
N GLY A 130 30.55 -10.27 -8.83
CA GLY A 130 29.49 -10.92 -8.09
C GLY A 130 29.65 -10.82 -6.58
N TRP A 131 28.63 -11.29 -5.86
CA TRP A 131 28.62 -11.30 -4.41
C TRP A 131 28.23 -12.65 -3.82
N TRP A 132 28.47 -12.83 -2.53
CA TRP A 132 27.82 -13.86 -1.73
C TRP A 132 26.62 -13.25 -0.99
N PRO A 133 25.45 -13.92 -0.87
CA PRO A 133 24.27 -13.31 -0.25
C PRO A 133 24.48 -12.80 1.18
N THR A 134 25.29 -13.48 1.98
CA THR A 134 25.63 -13.03 3.35
C THR A 134 26.28 -11.65 3.36
N ASP A 135 27.18 -11.37 2.41
CA ASP A 135 27.88 -10.09 2.33
C ASP A 135 26.93 -8.95 1.97
N ALA A 136 26.01 -9.19 1.03
CA ALA A 136 24.97 -8.24 0.66
C ALA A 136 24.04 -7.94 1.86
N PHE A 137 23.55 -8.97 2.57
CA PHE A 137 22.73 -8.76 3.76
C PHE A 137 23.48 -8.04 4.89
N ASN A 138 24.79 -8.24 5.04
CA ASN A 138 25.59 -7.49 6.01
C ASN A 138 25.74 -6.01 5.63
N GLN A 139 25.83 -5.68 4.34
CA GLN A 139 25.75 -4.28 3.87
C GLN A 139 24.37 -3.67 4.15
N ILE A 140 23.29 -4.43 3.94
CA ILE A 140 21.93 -3.97 4.25
C ILE A 140 21.75 -3.70 5.76
N LYS A 141 22.30 -4.55 6.64
CA LYS A 141 22.25 -4.32 8.09
C LYS A 141 22.98 -3.05 8.51
N THR A 142 24.18 -2.83 7.99
CA THR A 142 25.09 -1.77 8.46
C THR A 142 24.82 -0.43 7.77
N ARG A 143 24.79 -0.45 6.44
CA ARG A 143 24.65 0.72 5.55
C ARG A 143 23.20 0.94 5.10
N GLY A 144 22.43 -0.12 4.91
CA GLY A 144 21.06 -0.06 4.37
C GLY A 144 21.00 0.14 2.86
N ILE A 145 19.81 0.33 2.32
CA ILE A 145 19.54 0.61 0.90
C ILE A 145 18.57 1.79 0.80
N PRO A 146 18.87 2.87 0.05
CA PRO A 146 17.90 3.93 -0.21
C PRO A 146 16.86 3.46 -1.24
N ASP A 147 15.83 4.27 -1.46
CA ASP A 147 14.89 4.05 -2.56
C ASP A 147 15.53 4.24 -3.95
N GLU A 148 14.90 3.67 -4.98
CA GLU A 148 15.36 3.67 -6.37
C GLU A 148 15.61 5.08 -6.93
N ALA A 149 14.84 6.09 -6.51
CA ALA A 149 15.03 7.46 -7.00
C ALA A 149 16.34 8.09 -6.51
N CYS A 150 16.93 7.55 -5.43
CA CYS A 150 18.24 7.98 -4.95
C CYS A 150 19.36 7.60 -5.93
N PHE A 151 19.27 6.41 -6.55
CA PHE A 151 20.24 5.98 -7.56
C PHE A 151 19.61 4.93 -8.50
N PRO A 152 19.00 5.37 -9.61
CA PRO A 152 18.35 4.45 -10.55
C PRO A 152 19.34 3.48 -11.20
N TYR A 153 18.98 2.21 -11.34
CA TYR A 153 19.95 1.18 -11.78
C TYR A 153 20.64 1.49 -13.11
N ALA A 154 19.85 1.91 -14.11
CA ALA A 154 20.36 2.27 -15.43
C ALA A 154 21.39 3.42 -15.40
N SER A 155 21.21 4.37 -14.46
CA SER A 155 22.10 5.52 -14.34
C SER A 155 23.51 5.19 -13.87
N ALA A 156 23.74 3.97 -13.36
CA ALA A 156 25.09 3.49 -13.07
C ALA A 156 25.93 3.25 -14.34
N PHE A 157 25.33 3.18 -15.52
CA PHE A 157 25.99 2.77 -16.75
C PHE A 157 26.07 3.89 -17.80
N PRO A 158 27.06 3.86 -18.72
CA PRO A 158 27.16 4.84 -19.80
C PRO A 158 25.89 4.94 -20.64
N ASP A 159 25.46 6.17 -20.91
CA ASP A 159 24.23 6.49 -21.66
C ASP A 159 22.95 5.87 -21.08
N ASN A 160 22.95 5.58 -19.77
CA ASN A 160 21.87 4.87 -19.08
C ASN A 160 21.56 3.49 -19.69
N ASN A 161 22.55 2.83 -20.28
CA ASN A 161 22.39 1.53 -20.92
C ASN A 161 22.98 0.43 -20.04
N ILE A 162 22.10 -0.39 -19.43
CA ILE A 162 22.44 -1.50 -18.53
C ILE A 162 23.30 -2.62 -19.15
N TRP A 163 23.61 -2.54 -20.45
CA TRP A 163 24.52 -3.46 -21.15
C TRP A 163 25.90 -2.88 -21.43
N LYS A 164 26.14 -1.59 -21.11
CA LYS A 164 27.43 -0.92 -21.28
C LYS A 164 28.24 -0.95 -19.99
N GLN A 165 29.56 -0.98 -20.12
CA GLN A 165 30.52 -1.04 -19.00
C GLN A 165 31.55 0.10 -19.14
N PRO A 166 32.25 0.50 -18.06
CA PRO A 166 32.06 0.06 -16.67
C PRO A 166 30.91 0.82 -15.97
N PRO A 167 30.31 0.25 -14.91
CA PRO A 167 29.42 1.00 -14.05
C PRO A 167 30.21 2.02 -13.21
N HIS A 168 29.50 2.97 -12.62
CA HIS A 168 30.02 3.89 -11.63
C HIS A 168 29.09 3.93 -10.41
N CYS A 169 29.57 4.49 -9.30
CA CYS A 169 28.76 4.79 -8.14
C CYS A 169 28.39 6.27 -8.13
N THR A 170 27.10 6.57 -7.97
CA THR A 170 26.61 7.92 -7.70
C THR A 170 25.83 7.90 -6.40
N VAL A 171 26.35 8.56 -5.37
CA VAL A 171 25.63 8.70 -4.09
C VAL A 171 24.60 9.81 -4.25
N GLY A 172 23.32 9.43 -4.25
CA GLY A 172 22.22 10.39 -4.31
C GLY A 172 22.11 11.28 -3.06
N PRO A 173 21.39 12.41 -3.16
CA PRO A 173 21.23 13.34 -2.06
C PRO A 173 20.52 12.69 -0.87
N ASN A 174 21.00 12.95 0.35
CA ASN A 174 20.43 12.44 1.60
C ASN A 174 20.31 10.90 1.67
N ARG A 175 21.16 10.17 0.95
CA ARG A 175 21.12 8.70 0.84
C ARG A 175 20.94 7.99 2.19
N ASP A 176 21.69 8.37 3.22
CA ASP A 176 21.63 7.73 4.53
C ASP A 176 20.32 8.00 5.28
N ALA A 177 19.70 9.17 5.06
CA ALA A 177 18.38 9.49 5.59
C ALA A 177 17.24 8.78 4.84
N ARG A 178 17.54 8.15 3.69
CA ARG A 178 16.59 7.35 2.90
C ARG A 178 16.80 5.85 3.09
N ALA A 179 17.86 5.45 3.79
CA ALA A 179 18.31 4.08 3.84
C ALA A 179 17.43 3.20 4.74
N VAL A 180 16.84 2.17 4.14
CA VAL A 180 16.17 1.07 4.83
C VAL A 180 17.20 0.04 5.27
N LYS A 181 17.11 -0.41 6.52
CA LYS A 181 17.99 -1.43 7.09
C LYS A 181 17.20 -2.64 7.55
N ILE A 182 17.90 -3.72 7.86
CA ILE A 182 17.36 -4.88 8.59
C ILE A 182 18.16 -5.09 9.86
N THR A 183 17.55 -5.63 10.92
CA THR A 183 18.29 -5.98 12.14
C THR A 183 18.87 -7.38 12.10
N ASN A 184 18.24 -8.29 11.34
CA ASN A 184 18.62 -9.69 11.35
C ASN A 184 18.55 -10.30 9.95
N SER A 185 19.44 -11.26 9.70
CA SER A 185 19.45 -12.13 8.53
C SER A 185 20.07 -13.46 8.94
N THR A 186 19.39 -14.56 8.62
CA THR A 186 19.79 -15.93 8.98
C THR A 186 19.70 -16.85 7.77
N THR A 187 20.26 -18.04 7.87
CA THR A 187 20.23 -19.04 6.80
C THR A 187 19.40 -20.26 7.19
N ILE A 188 18.70 -20.83 6.21
CA ILE A 188 17.85 -22.01 6.38
C ILE A 188 18.23 -23.05 5.33
N ALA A 189 18.68 -24.21 5.79
CA ALA A 189 19.08 -25.31 4.92
C ALA A 189 18.02 -26.43 4.88
N ASN A 190 17.25 -26.62 5.95
CA ASN A 190 16.28 -27.71 6.01
C ASN A 190 15.03 -27.40 5.17
N ILE A 191 14.57 -28.36 4.38
CA ILE A 191 13.41 -28.16 3.49
C ILE A 191 12.12 -27.81 4.24
N THR A 192 11.87 -28.41 5.40
CA THR A 192 10.69 -28.14 6.21
C THR A 192 10.76 -26.76 6.84
N GLU A 193 11.93 -26.34 7.33
CA GLU A 193 12.11 -24.97 7.84
C GLU A 193 11.93 -23.91 6.75
N ARG A 194 12.41 -24.16 5.52
CA ARG A 194 12.20 -23.24 4.40
C ARG A 194 10.70 -23.01 4.15
N LYS A 195 9.90 -24.08 4.15
CA LYS A 195 8.44 -24.00 3.99
C LYS A 195 7.77 -23.33 5.18
N ASN A 196 8.20 -23.64 6.41
CA ASN A 196 7.71 -22.97 7.62
C ASN A 196 7.96 -21.46 7.55
N TYR A 197 9.18 -21.05 7.18
CA TYR A 197 9.54 -19.63 7.08
C TYR A 197 8.75 -18.92 5.98
N LEU A 198 8.69 -19.50 4.77
CA LEU A 198 7.92 -18.91 3.66
C LEU A 198 6.43 -18.77 4.02
N THR A 199 5.88 -19.67 4.83
CA THR A 199 4.48 -19.61 5.30
C THR A 199 4.25 -18.49 6.31
N ASN A 200 5.14 -18.39 7.29
CA ASN A 200 4.87 -17.63 8.52
C ASN A 200 5.60 -16.30 8.59
N ASN A 201 6.64 -16.10 7.78
CA ASN A 201 7.54 -14.96 7.89
C ASN A 201 7.66 -14.17 6.59
N GLY A 202 8.03 -14.81 5.47
CA GLY A 202 8.17 -14.08 4.21
C GLY A 202 9.11 -14.72 3.18
N PRO A 203 9.33 -14.06 2.04
CA PRO A 203 10.26 -14.49 0.99
C PRO A 203 11.70 -14.68 1.46
N CYS A 204 12.46 -15.47 0.72
CA CYS A 204 13.88 -15.72 0.95
C CYS A 204 14.71 -15.47 -0.31
N SER A 205 16.00 -15.23 -0.13
CA SER A 205 16.99 -15.28 -1.23
C SER A 205 17.50 -16.72 -1.36
N ALA A 206 17.71 -17.18 -2.59
CA ALA A 206 18.29 -18.49 -2.88
C ALA A 206 19.30 -18.40 -4.04
N VAL A 207 20.29 -19.29 -4.01
CA VAL A 207 21.27 -19.49 -5.09
C VAL A 207 20.92 -20.76 -5.84
N MET A 208 21.06 -20.77 -7.16
CA MET A 208 20.89 -21.96 -8.00
C MET A 208 21.91 -21.99 -9.13
N HIS A 209 22.15 -23.19 -9.66
CA HIS A 209 22.82 -23.40 -10.93
C HIS A 209 21.93 -22.95 -12.10
N VAL A 210 22.56 -22.37 -13.13
CA VAL A 210 21.88 -21.99 -14.36
C VAL A 210 22.45 -22.81 -15.51
N TYR A 211 21.60 -23.69 -16.04
CA TYR A 211 21.93 -24.49 -17.22
C TYR A 211 21.52 -23.77 -18.50
N ASP A 212 22.10 -24.17 -19.64
CA ASP A 212 21.80 -23.56 -20.95
C ASP A 212 20.29 -23.53 -21.26
N ASP A 213 19.55 -24.59 -20.91
CA ASP A 213 18.12 -24.72 -21.18
C ASP A 213 17.28 -23.72 -20.37
N PHE A 214 17.76 -23.25 -19.23
CA PHE A 214 17.05 -22.30 -18.37
C PHE A 214 16.94 -20.91 -19.00
N PHE A 215 17.89 -20.50 -19.85
CA PHE A 215 17.79 -19.23 -20.57
C PHE A 215 16.53 -19.16 -21.45
N ALA A 216 16.03 -20.31 -21.91
CA ALA A 216 14.82 -20.43 -22.73
C ALA A 216 13.52 -20.66 -21.93
N TYR A 217 13.57 -20.68 -20.60
CA TYR A 217 12.39 -20.95 -19.77
C TYR A 217 11.25 -19.94 -20.03
N ALA A 218 10.04 -20.46 -20.23
CA ALA A 218 8.82 -19.68 -20.46
C ALA A 218 7.81 -19.79 -19.31
N ASP A 219 7.40 -21.02 -18.96
CA ASP A 219 6.39 -21.31 -17.94
C ASP A 219 6.49 -22.77 -17.47
N GLY A 220 5.77 -23.12 -16.40
CA GLY A 220 5.70 -24.46 -15.82
C GLY A 220 6.71 -24.71 -14.70
N VAL A 221 6.93 -25.97 -14.32
CA VAL A 221 7.89 -26.32 -13.25
C VAL A 221 9.20 -26.75 -13.87
N TYR A 222 10.21 -25.87 -13.81
CA TYR A 222 11.53 -26.14 -14.37
C TYR A 222 12.18 -27.34 -13.70
N LYS A 223 12.73 -28.20 -14.55
CA LYS A 223 13.65 -29.30 -14.24
C LYS A 223 14.66 -29.36 -15.36
N HIS A 224 15.93 -29.49 -15.01
CA HIS A 224 16.99 -29.51 -16.03
C HIS A 224 16.85 -30.75 -16.92
N VAL A 225 16.92 -30.56 -18.25
CA VAL A 225 16.83 -31.65 -19.23
C VAL A 225 17.99 -31.66 -20.22
N SER A 226 18.64 -30.52 -20.47
CA SER A 226 19.71 -30.43 -21.46
C SER A 226 20.64 -29.24 -21.24
N GLY A 227 21.85 -29.34 -21.76
CA GLY A 227 22.86 -28.27 -21.67
C GLY A 227 23.80 -28.42 -20.49
N VAL A 228 24.82 -27.57 -20.45
CA VAL A 228 25.81 -27.53 -19.37
C VAL A 228 25.47 -26.47 -18.35
N ASP A 229 26.03 -26.62 -17.15
CA ASP A 229 26.00 -25.58 -16.13
C ASP A 229 26.87 -24.39 -16.57
N ASN A 230 26.29 -23.18 -16.52
CA ASN A 230 26.95 -21.93 -16.88
C ASN A 230 27.44 -21.12 -15.68
N GLY A 231 27.05 -21.51 -14.47
CA GLY A 231 27.38 -20.81 -13.24
C GLY A 231 26.15 -20.54 -12.37
N LEU A 232 26.37 -19.71 -11.35
CA LEU A 232 25.43 -19.53 -10.26
C LEU A 232 24.69 -18.20 -10.33
N HIS A 233 23.41 -18.23 -9.97
CA HIS A 233 22.52 -17.08 -10.00
C HIS A 233 21.71 -16.98 -8.71
N CYS A 234 21.41 -15.77 -8.25
CA CYS A 234 20.56 -15.53 -7.08
C CYS A 234 19.16 -15.11 -7.49
N VAL A 235 18.15 -15.71 -6.88
CA VAL A 235 16.73 -15.45 -7.13
C VAL A 235 15.98 -15.29 -5.80
N THR A 236 14.87 -14.57 -5.84
CA THR A 236 14.00 -14.43 -4.66
C THR A 236 12.95 -15.53 -4.69
N VAL A 237 12.96 -16.44 -3.71
CA VAL A 237 11.90 -17.43 -3.49
C VAL A 237 10.74 -16.75 -2.77
N ILE A 238 9.64 -16.56 -3.49
CA ILE A 238 8.44 -15.84 -3.03
C ILE A 238 7.31 -16.77 -2.60
N GLY A 239 7.53 -18.08 -2.64
CA GLY A 239 6.48 -19.05 -2.39
C GLY A 239 6.85 -20.47 -2.79
N TYR A 240 5.88 -21.37 -2.65
CA TYR A 240 6.01 -22.78 -3.00
C TYR A 240 4.63 -23.43 -3.19
N SER A 241 4.60 -24.62 -3.81
CA SER A 241 3.39 -25.43 -4.00
C SER A 241 3.69 -26.90 -3.71
N GLU A 242 3.00 -27.49 -2.72
CA GLU A 242 3.12 -28.92 -2.43
C GLU A 242 2.47 -29.79 -3.52
N THR A 243 1.44 -29.26 -4.19
CA THR A 243 0.76 -29.95 -5.29
C THR A 243 1.67 -30.07 -6.51
N GLU A 244 2.36 -28.99 -6.87
CA GLU A 244 3.28 -28.96 -8.02
C GLU A 244 4.71 -29.38 -7.66
N LYS A 245 5.01 -29.53 -6.35
CA LYS A 245 6.33 -29.84 -5.78
C LYS A 245 7.43 -28.88 -6.25
N CYS A 246 7.17 -27.57 -6.10
CA CYS A 246 8.06 -26.53 -6.61
C CYS A 246 8.21 -25.33 -5.68
N TRP A 247 9.33 -24.62 -5.84
CA TRP A 247 9.53 -23.24 -5.38
C TRP A 247 9.02 -22.27 -6.45
N ILE A 248 8.47 -21.13 -6.02
CA ILE A 248 8.03 -20.03 -6.88
C ILE A 248 9.03 -18.89 -6.69
N CYS A 249 9.62 -18.42 -7.79
CA CYS A 249 10.76 -17.52 -7.75
C CYS A 249 10.53 -16.27 -8.61
N LYS A 250 11.03 -15.12 -8.13
CA LYS A 250 11.19 -13.88 -8.88
C LYS A 250 12.64 -13.79 -9.38
N ASN A 251 12.81 -13.53 -10.67
CA ASN A 251 14.11 -13.35 -11.32
C ASN A 251 14.42 -11.84 -11.54
N SER A 252 15.62 -11.54 -12.03
CA SER A 252 16.16 -10.19 -12.28
C SER A 252 16.56 -9.96 -13.75
N TRP A 253 15.96 -10.71 -14.68
CA TRP A 253 16.25 -10.63 -16.13
C TRP A 253 15.14 -9.91 -16.92
N GLY A 254 14.39 -9.05 -16.25
CA GLY A 254 13.27 -8.33 -16.83
C GLY A 254 12.02 -9.20 -17.07
N SER A 255 10.93 -8.54 -17.46
CA SER A 255 9.63 -9.18 -17.67
C SER A 255 9.52 -9.97 -18.98
N GLY A 256 10.46 -9.78 -19.91
CA GLY A 256 10.53 -10.52 -21.18
C GLY A 256 10.97 -11.99 -21.04
N TRP A 257 11.56 -12.35 -19.90
CA TRP A 257 11.99 -13.71 -19.59
C TRP A 257 10.98 -14.42 -18.67
N GLY A 258 10.82 -15.74 -18.83
CA GLY A 258 9.89 -16.53 -18.03
C GLY A 258 8.43 -16.05 -18.11
N LYS A 259 7.68 -16.26 -17.02
CA LYS A 259 6.29 -15.81 -16.91
C LYS A 259 6.24 -14.42 -16.30
N GLY A 260 6.55 -13.41 -17.12
CA GLY A 260 6.61 -12.01 -16.68
C GLY A 260 7.75 -11.74 -15.69
N GLY A 261 8.87 -12.45 -15.83
CA GLY A 261 10.02 -12.38 -14.92
C GLY A 261 9.99 -13.36 -13.74
N PHE A 262 8.93 -14.17 -13.63
CA PHE A 262 8.78 -15.20 -12.60
C PHE A 262 8.97 -16.61 -13.19
N PHE A 263 9.35 -17.55 -12.34
CA PHE A 263 9.45 -18.97 -12.71
C PHE A 263 9.10 -19.88 -11.54
N LYS A 264 8.87 -21.16 -11.84
CA LYS A 264 8.81 -22.21 -10.83
C LYS A 264 9.93 -23.21 -11.09
N ILE A 265 10.49 -23.76 -10.02
CA ILE A 265 11.55 -24.77 -10.09
C ILE A 265 11.22 -25.92 -9.14
N GLY A 266 11.40 -27.16 -9.60
CA GLY A 266 11.10 -28.34 -8.80
C GLY A 266 11.96 -28.41 -7.52
N TYR A 267 11.43 -29.02 -6.47
CA TYR A 267 12.25 -29.36 -5.30
C TYR A 267 13.38 -30.31 -5.71
N GLY A 268 14.59 -30.04 -5.21
CA GLY A 268 15.80 -30.81 -5.52
C GLY A 268 16.53 -30.40 -6.80
N GLU A 269 16.00 -29.47 -7.58
CA GLU A 269 16.55 -29.09 -8.89
C GLU A 269 17.60 -27.98 -8.78
N ALA A 270 18.58 -28.00 -9.68
CA ALA A 270 19.61 -26.97 -9.84
C ALA A 270 20.33 -26.52 -8.55
N GLY A 271 20.45 -27.42 -7.57
CA GLY A 271 21.11 -27.12 -6.30
C GLY A 271 20.35 -26.18 -5.37
N ILE A 272 19.19 -25.64 -5.78
CA ILE A 272 18.55 -24.48 -5.11
C ILE A 272 18.23 -24.74 -3.64
N ASP A 273 17.81 -25.96 -3.33
CA ASP A 273 17.44 -26.40 -1.98
C ASP A 273 18.25 -27.61 -1.50
N THR A 274 19.14 -28.15 -2.33
CA THR A 274 20.00 -29.30 -2.02
C THR A 274 21.42 -28.91 -1.69
N GLU A 275 22.00 -27.98 -2.45
CA GLU A 275 23.37 -27.49 -2.30
C GLU A 275 23.44 -26.17 -1.55
N PHE A 276 22.48 -25.26 -1.78
CA PHE A 276 22.52 -23.92 -1.22
C PHE A 276 21.46 -23.69 -0.12
N PRO A 277 21.75 -22.92 0.93
CA PRO A 277 20.75 -22.51 1.90
C PRO A 277 19.87 -21.40 1.33
N PHE A 278 18.77 -21.10 2.03
CA PHE A 278 18.00 -19.88 1.81
C PHE A 278 18.43 -18.82 2.80
N TRP A 279 18.53 -17.57 2.37
CA TRP A 279 18.81 -16.43 3.24
C TRP A 279 17.52 -15.66 3.53
N THR A 280 17.38 -15.29 4.80
CA THR A 280 16.22 -14.58 5.34
C THR A 280 16.60 -13.16 5.73
N ALA A 281 15.60 -12.30 5.88
CA ALA A 281 15.75 -10.96 6.45
C ALA A 281 14.59 -10.69 7.40
N SER A 282 14.85 -9.97 8.48
CA SER A 282 13.79 -9.53 9.41
C SER A 282 14.19 -8.29 10.21
N GLY A 283 13.18 -7.65 10.79
CA GLY A 283 13.33 -6.45 11.59
C GLY A 283 13.73 -5.27 10.73
N VAL A 284 12.91 -5.01 9.71
CA VAL A 284 13.04 -3.87 8.82
C VAL A 284 12.99 -2.59 9.64
N LYS A 285 14.01 -1.75 9.45
CA LYS A 285 14.10 -0.40 9.99
C LYS A 285 13.98 0.57 8.83
N LEU A 286 12.82 1.19 8.74
CA LEU A 286 12.61 2.30 7.82
C LEU A 286 13.47 3.49 8.25
N PRO A 287 13.92 4.33 7.32
CA PRO A 287 14.51 5.60 7.67
C PRO A 287 13.55 6.40 8.57
N ALA A 288 14.09 7.11 9.56
CA ALA A 288 13.28 8.05 10.33
C ALA A 288 12.73 9.09 9.35
N PRO A 289 11.41 9.34 9.29
CA PRO A 289 10.86 10.30 8.35
C PRO A 289 11.48 11.66 8.63
N ALA A 290 12.14 12.25 7.62
CA ALA A 290 12.64 13.62 7.72
C ALA A 290 11.50 14.61 8.01
N HIS A 291 10.28 14.28 7.56
CA HIS A 291 9.05 15.01 7.84
C HIS A 291 7.82 14.08 7.91
N GLY A 292 7.27 13.91 9.12
CA GLY A 292 5.82 13.79 9.43
C GLY A 292 4.98 12.62 8.91
N TRP A 293 5.37 11.90 7.86
CA TRP A 293 4.54 10.88 7.20
C TRP A 293 5.25 9.53 7.09
N TYR A 294 4.55 8.46 7.45
CA TYR A 294 5.03 7.07 7.37
C TYR A 294 4.59 6.37 6.07
N GLY A 295 4.43 7.11 4.97
CA GLY A 295 3.99 6.55 3.68
C GLY A 295 2.58 5.92 3.72
N TYR A 296 2.17 5.31 2.61
CA TYR A 296 0.91 4.57 2.53
C TYR A 296 1.05 3.17 3.13
N GLU A 297 0.11 2.82 4.00
CA GLU A 297 -0.09 1.46 4.49
C GLU A 297 -1.36 0.89 3.85
N ASN A 298 -1.26 -0.29 3.23
CA ASN A 298 -2.45 -0.98 2.71
C ASN A 298 -3.21 -1.65 3.87
N LEU A 299 -4.38 -1.12 4.22
CA LEU A 299 -5.22 -1.63 5.31
C LEU A 299 -6.07 -2.86 4.94
N GLY A 300 -5.94 -3.35 3.70
CA GLY A 300 -6.69 -4.46 3.13
C GLY A 300 -8.13 -4.09 2.75
N GLY A 301 -8.92 -5.11 2.40
CA GLY A 301 -10.34 -4.98 2.05
C GLY A 301 -10.60 -4.68 0.57
N LEU A 302 -11.79 -5.05 0.10
CA LEU A 302 -12.34 -4.65 -1.20
C LEU A 302 -13.50 -3.70 -0.95
N LEU A 303 -13.29 -2.41 -1.24
CA LEU A 303 -14.14 -1.32 -0.78
C LEU A 303 -14.87 -0.66 -1.95
N SER A 304 -16.09 -0.18 -1.73
CA SER A 304 -16.99 0.36 -2.78
C SER A 304 -17.53 1.77 -2.47
N SER A 305 -17.01 2.43 -1.43
CA SER A 305 -17.30 3.82 -1.09
C SER A 305 -16.05 4.53 -0.58
N ARG A 306 -16.14 5.85 -0.43
CA ARG A 306 -15.18 6.62 0.36
C ARG A 306 -15.24 6.14 1.82
N PRO A 307 -14.09 5.97 2.52
CA PRO A 307 -14.07 5.70 3.95
C PRO A 307 -14.29 7.00 4.75
N ASN A 308 -14.95 6.90 5.90
CA ASN A 308 -15.04 7.98 6.89
C ASN A 308 -14.36 7.56 8.19
N ALA A 309 -13.71 8.49 8.88
CA ALA A 309 -12.94 8.21 10.08
C ALA A 309 -13.23 9.19 11.22
N VAL A 310 -13.18 8.69 12.45
CA VAL A 310 -13.30 9.51 13.68
C VAL A 310 -12.33 9.02 14.75
N SER A 311 -12.11 9.86 15.75
CA SER A 311 -11.40 9.51 16.98
C SER A 311 -12.25 9.88 18.19
N TRP A 312 -12.32 8.99 19.18
CA TRP A 312 -12.95 9.24 20.49
C TRP A 312 -11.93 9.37 21.64
N ALA A 313 -10.64 9.18 21.35
CA ALA A 313 -9.55 9.24 22.32
C ALA A 313 -8.20 9.42 21.60
N ALA A 314 -7.21 9.94 22.32
CA ALA A 314 -5.83 9.97 21.83
C ALA A 314 -5.37 8.56 21.41
N ASN A 315 -4.65 8.47 20.28
CA ASN A 315 -4.16 7.21 19.69
C ASN A 315 -5.25 6.18 19.35
N ARG A 316 -6.47 6.63 19.07
CA ARG A 316 -7.57 5.81 18.56
C ARG A 316 -8.09 6.39 17.26
N ILE A 317 -8.24 5.55 16.24
CA ILE A 317 -8.87 5.89 14.96
C ILE A 317 -9.87 4.79 14.63
N ASP A 318 -11.08 5.16 14.25
CA ASP A 318 -12.14 4.26 13.83
C ASP A 318 -12.56 4.65 12.41
N VAL A 319 -12.53 3.68 11.50
CA VAL A 319 -12.82 3.85 10.08
C VAL A 319 -14.03 3.02 9.71
N VAL A 320 -14.98 3.63 9.00
CA VAL A 320 -16.14 2.95 8.42
C VAL A 320 -16.18 3.12 6.91
N VAL A 321 -16.62 2.08 6.23
CA VAL A 321 -16.64 2.03 4.77
C VAL A 321 -17.65 1.00 4.28
N ARG A 322 -18.16 1.18 3.06
CA ARG A 322 -19.00 0.19 2.39
C ARG A 322 -18.17 -0.86 1.66
N GLY A 323 -18.47 -2.13 1.88
CA GLY A 323 -17.90 -3.26 1.13
C GLY A 323 -18.54 -3.45 -0.24
N MET A 324 -18.01 -4.37 -1.05
CA MET A 324 -18.59 -4.73 -2.37
C MET A 324 -19.96 -5.42 -2.27
N ASP A 325 -20.31 -5.93 -1.09
CA ASP A 325 -21.59 -6.56 -0.74
C ASP A 325 -22.63 -5.55 -0.21
N SER A 326 -22.34 -4.26 -0.30
CA SER A 326 -23.15 -3.16 0.24
C SER A 326 -23.31 -3.15 1.77
N ALA A 327 -22.55 -3.98 2.51
CA ALA A 327 -22.53 -3.94 3.97
C ALA A 327 -21.57 -2.86 4.49
N VAL A 328 -21.79 -2.44 5.73
CA VAL A 328 -20.88 -1.55 6.47
C VAL A 328 -19.78 -2.37 7.11
N TYR A 329 -18.55 -1.99 6.86
CA TYR A 329 -17.38 -2.55 7.53
C TYR A 329 -16.74 -1.50 8.42
N HIS A 330 -16.28 -1.94 9.59
CA HIS A 330 -15.56 -1.12 10.54
C HIS A 330 -14.15 -1.68 10.78
N LYS A 331 -13.17 -0.80 10.95
CA LYS A 331 -11.79 -1.14 11.26
C LYS A 331 -11.18 -0.06 12.13
N TRP A 332 -10.34 -0.42 13.08
CA TRP A 332 -9.80 0.55 14.03
C TRP A 332 -8.33 0.33 14.39
N TRP A 333 -7.67 1.45 14.71
CA TRP A 333 -6.35 1.52 15.32
C TRP A 333 -6.49 1.54 16.84
N ASN A 334 -5.83 0.63 17.54
CA ASN A 334 -5.92 0.51 19.02
C ASN A 334 -4.77 1.17 19.79
N GLY A 335 -3.94 1.97 19.12
CA GLY A 335 -2.73 2.57 19.69
C GLY A 335 -1.43 1.84 19.32
N THR A 336 -1.52 0.57 18.91
CA THR A 336 -0.34 -0.24 18.54
C THR A 336 -0.48 -0.94 17.19
N SER A 337 -1.69 -1.28 16.76
CA SER A 337 -1.95 -1.98 15.51
C SER A 337 -3.37 -1.71 14.99
N TRP A 338 -3.52 -1.87 13.68
CA TRP A 338 -4.81 -1.93 13.01
C TRP A 338 -5.46 -3.31 13.21
N ASN A 339 -6.71 -3.33 13.63
CA ASN A 339 -7.50 -4.56 13.77
C ASN A 339 -8.05 -5.00 12.41
N GLY A 340 -8.56 -6.23 12.28
CA GLY A 340 -9.22 -6.69 11.05
C GLY A 340 -10.49 -5.88 10.75
N TYR A 341 -10.93 -5.87 9.48
CA TYR A 341 -12.27 -5.37 9.16
C TYR A 341 -13.32 -6.28 9.81
N GLU A 342 -14.23 -5.71 10.58
CA GLU A 342 -15.43 -6.39 11.05
C GLU A 342 -16.64 -6.00 10.20
N ASN A 343 -17.44 -7.00 9.80
CA ASN A 343 -18.66 -6.79 9.06
C ASN A 343 -19.79 -6.43 10.03
N LEU A 344 -20.30 -5.20 9.93
CA LEU A 344 -21.40 -4.68 10.76
C LEU A 344 -22.78 -4.93 10.15
N GLY A 345 -22.85 -5.59 8.99
CA GLY A 345 -24.06 -5.85 8.23
C GLY A 345 -24.61 -4.59 7.55
N GLY A 346 -25.91 -4.59 7.27
CA GLY A 346 -26.59 -3.51 6.55
C GLY A 346 -26.55 -3.69 5.03
N GLN A 347 -27.34 -2.87 4.33
CA GLN A 347 -27.40 -2.79 2.86
C GLN A 347 -27.56 -1.32 2.48
N ILE A 348 -26.46 -0.66 2.12
CA ILE A 348 -26.37 0.80 2.05
C ILE A 348 -25.97 1.29 0.66
N GLN A 349 -26.48 2.46 0.25
CA GLN A 349 -26.34 2.96 -1.13
C GLN A 349 -25.15 3.93 -1.35
N GLY A 350 -24.55 4.47 -0.30
CA GLY A 350 -23.42 5.41 -0.36
C GLY A 350 -22.40 5.19 0.76
N ALA A 351 -21.49 6.15 0.97
CA ALA A 351 -20.59 6.10 2.11
C ALA A 351 -21.34 6.26 3.45
N PRO A 352 -21.02 5.46 4.48
CA PRO A 352 -21.52 5.68 5.84
C PRO A 352 -20.78 6.84 6.51
N ALA A 353 -21.45 7.59 7.36
CA ALA A 353 -20.84 8.61 8.23
C ALA A 353 -20.62 8.06 9.64
N ILE A 354 -19.63 8.60 10.36
CA ILE A 354 -19.33 8.23 11.74
C ILE A 354 -18.96 9.46 12.57
N CYS A 355 -19.47 9.55 13.79
CA CYS A 355 -19.07 10.55 14.77
C CYS A 355 -18.91 9.93 16.16
N SER A 356 -18.36 10.72 17.09
CA SER A 356 -18.28 10.39 18.50
C SER A 356 -18.58 11.62 19.34
N TRP A 357 -19.31 11.43 20.44
CA TRP A 357 -19.58 12.48 21.43
C TRP A 357 -18.97 12.19 22.80
N ALA A 358 -18.37 11.01 22.99
CA ALA A 358 -17.70 10.62 24.22
C ALA A 358 -16.67 9.50 24.01
N ASN A 359 -15.76 9.40 24.97
CA ASN A 359 -14.87 8.25 25.07
C ASN A 359 -15.69 6.95 25.23
N GLY A 360 -15.44 5.97 24.36
CA GLY A 360 -16.07 4.66 24.34
C GLY A 360 -17.32 4.62 23.46
N ARG A 361 -17.61 5.71 22.74
CA ARG A 361 -18.82 5.87 21.95
C ARG A 361 -18.50 6.16 20.49
N LEU A 362 -19.14 5.40 19.60
CA LEU A 362 -19.18 5.66 18.16
C LEU A 362 -20.62 5.58 17.69
N ASP A 363 -20.98 6.41 16.73
CA ASP A 363 -22.31 6.46 16.13
C ASP A 363 -22.16 6.47 14.61
N ILE A 364 -22.66 5.43 13.95
CA ILE A 364 -22.60 5.23 12.50
C ILE A 364 -23.96 5.52 11.90
N PHE A 365 -23.97 6.31 10.85
CA PHE A 365 -25.16 6.64 10.07
C PHE A 365 -24.99 6.20 8.63
N ALA A 366 -25.95 5.47 8.10
CA ALA A 366 -25.88 4.99 6.73
C ALA A 366 -27.25 5.03 6.05
N VAL A 367 -27.29 5.51 4.81
CA VAL A 367 -28.53 5.53 4.03
C VAL A 367 -28.72 4.15 3.38
N GLY A 368 -29.82 3.49 3.73
CA GLY A 368 -30.19 2.19 3.20
C GLY A 368 -30.63 2.26 1.74
N LEU A 369 -30.77 1.09 1.10
CA LEU A 369 -31.30 0.99 -0.28
C LEU A 369 -32.76 1.50 -0.41
N ASN A 370 -33.48 1.60 0.70
CA ASN A 370 -34.83 2.16 0.78
C ASN A 370 -34.85 3.68 1.01
N HIS A 371 -33.69 4.35 0.97
CA HIS A 371 -33.53 5.79 1.24
C HIS A 371 -33.76 6.24 2.69
N HIS A 372 -33.99 5.32 3.62
CA HIS A 372 -34.04 5.65 5.05
C HIS A 372 -32.63 5.78 5.61
N LEU A 373 -32.50 6.56 6.69
CA LEU A 373 -31.29 6.61 7.50
C LEU A 373 -31.33 5.50 8.55
N TYR A 374 -30.29 4.69 8.59
CA TYR A 374 -30.07 3.71 9.64
C TYR A 374 -28.94 4.16 10.56
N HIS A 375 -29.10 3.86 11.85
CA HIS A 375 -28.12 4.15 12.89
C HIS A 375 -27.65 2.87 13.58
N LYS A 376 -26.36 2.82 13.92
CA LYS A 376 -25.75 1.76 14.73
C LYS A 376 -24.66 2.39 15.59
N TRP A 377 -24.58 1.99 16.85
CA TRP A 377 -23.63 2.58 17.78
C TRP A 377 -22.79 1.55 18.51
N TYR A 378 -21.62 1.98 18.98
CA TYR A 378 -20.75 1.20 19.84
C TYR A 378 -20.74 1.79 21.24
N GLN A 379 -20.94 0.95 22.26
CA GLN A 379 -20.70 1.28 23.67
C GLN A 379 -20.38 0.02 24.47
N GLY A 380 -19.12 -0.41 24.44
CA GLY A 380 -18.72 -1.72 24.98
C GLY A 380 -19.20 -2.92 24.14
N GLY A 381 -19.75 -2.64 22.96
CA GLY A 381 -20.33 -3.59 22.02
C GLY A 381 -21.19 -2.85 20.99
N TRP A 382 -21.33 -3.42 19.81
CA TRP A 382 -22.18 -2.86 18.75
C TRP A 382 -23.66 -3.15 19.01
N SER A 383 -24.52 -2.15 18.84
CA SER A 383 -25.97 -2.32 18.85
C SER A 383 -26.50 -3.03 17.60
N ASN A 384 -27.79 -3.33 17.55
CA ASN A 384 -28.46 -3.64 16.28
C ASN A 384 -28.65 -2.36 15.45
N TRP A 385 -28.81 -2.51 14.12
CA TRP A 385 -29.24 -1.39 13.28
C TRP A 385 -30.65 -0.95 13.67
N GLU A 386 -30.83 0.35 13.86
CA GLU A 386 -32.15 0.98 14.04
C GLU A 386 -32.48 1.88 12.84
N ASP A 387 -33.73 1.82 12.38
CA ASP A 387 -34.25 2.64 11.28
C ASP A 387 -34.74 3.99 11.87
N LEU A 388 -34.10 5.08 11.46
CA LEU A 388 -34.47 6.45 11.84
C LEU A 388 -35.35 7.13 10.78
N GLY A 389 -35.81 6.39 9.77
CA GLY A 389 -36.70 6.85 8.72
C GLY A 389 -36.08 7.90 7.81
N GLY A 390 -36.91 8.81 7.32
CA GLY A 390 -36.53 9.83 6.33
C GLY A 390 -36.60 9.31 4.90
N MET A 391 -36.29 10.19 3.94
CA MET A 391 -36.23 9.88 2.50
C MET A 391 -35.09 10.67 1.87
N LEU A 392 -33.91 10.06 1.82
CA LEU A 392 -32.64 10.74 1.57
C LEU A 392 -32.05 10.43 0.18
N SER A 393 -31.40 11.45 -0.40
CA SER A 393 -30.82 11.46 -1.75
C SER A 393 -29.33 11.81 -1.77
N SER A 394 -28.68 11.87 -0.60
CA SER A 394 -27.24 12.05 -0.46
C SER A 394 -26.68 11.16 0.65
N GLU A 395 -25.35 11.08 0.72
CA GLU A 395 -24.65 10.60 1.92
C GLU A 395 -24.99 11.49 3.13
N PRO A 396 -25.03 10.93 4.35
CA PRO A 396 -25.27 11.71 5.56
C PRO A 396 -23.99 12.39 6.04
N ALA A 397 -24.15 13.48 6.78
CA ALA A 397 -23.08 14.11 7.55
C ALA A 397 -23.50 14.16 9.02
N CYS A 398 -22.61 13.78 9.93
CA CYS A 398 -22.89 13.75 11.37
C CYS A 398 -21.82 14.51 12.16
N VAL A 399 -22.25 15.23 13.20
CA VAL A 399 -21.36 16.01 14.08
C VAL A 399 -21.84 15.92 15.51
N SER A 400 -20.93 16.14 16.46
CA SER A 400 -21.26 16.38 17.86
C SER A 400 -20.61 17.68 18.32
N TRP A 401 -21.39 18.53 18.96
CA TRP A 401 -20.93 19.75 19.62
C TRP A 401 -20.65 19.56 21.13
N GLY A 402 -20.78 18.32 21.65
CA GLY A 402 -20.69 18.03 23.08
C GLY A 402 -21.34 16.70 23.52
N PRO A 403 -21.11 16.28 24.77
CA PRO A 403 -21.57 14.99 25.27
C PRO A 403 -23.08 14.79 25.15
N ASN A 404 -23.48 13.56 24.80
CA ASN A 404 -24.86 13.14 24.61
C ASN A 404 -25.61 13.97 23.55
N ARG A 405 -24.90 14.52 22.57
CA ARG A 405 -25.51 15.21 21.44
C ARG A 405 -24.89 14.80 20.12
N ILE A 406 -25.75 14.45 19.17
CA ILE A 406 -25.43 14.17 17.78
C ILE A 406 -26.42 14.91 16.90
N ASP A 407 -25.92 15.47 15.81
CA ASP A 407 -26.73 16.12 14.79
C ASP A 407 -26.39 15.50 13.43
N VAL A 408 -27.43 15.11 12.68
CA VAL A 408 -27.27 14.43 11.39
C VAL A 408 -28.01 15.19 10.31
N PHE A 409 -27.31 15.41 9.19
CA PHE A 409 -27.80 16.17 8.04
C PHE A 409 -27.71 15.32 6.79
N ALA A 410 -28.73 15.43 5.94
CA ALA A 410 -28.70 14.83 4.61
C ALA A 410 -29.60 15.61 3.67
N ARG A 411 -29.37 15.46 2.36
CA ARG A 411 -30.29 15.99 1.36
C ARG A 411 -31.50 15.06 1.23
N GLY A 412 -32.70 15.62 1.30
CA GLY A 412 -33.94 14.89 1.05
C GLY A 412 -34.21 14.66 -0.45
N MET A 413 -35.23 13.86 -0.76
CA MET A 413 -35.71 13.68 -2.14
C MET A 413 -36.25 14.98 -2.77
N ASN A 414 -36.67 15.93 -1.95
CA ASN A 414 -37.10 17.27 -2.38
C ASN A 414 -35.94 18.25 -2.63
N SER A 415 -34.68 17.77 -2.55
CA SER A 415 -33.46 18.60 -2.64
C SER A 415 -33.24 19.58 -1.49
N SER A 416 -34.07 19.56 -0.43
CA SER A 416 -33.85 20.37 0.77
C SER A 416 -32.89 19.68 1.73
N MET A 417 -32.29 20.46 2.63
CA MET A 417 -31.49 19.91 3.73
C MET A 417 -32.43 19.45 4.85
N TRP A 418 -32.30 18.20 5.25
CA TRP A 418 -33.04 17.62 6.36
C TRP A 418 -32.11 17.36 7.53
N HIS A 419 -32.64 17.56 8.74
CA HIS A 419 -31.91 17.41 9.98
C HIS A 419 -32.69 16.56 10.99
N LEU A 420 -31.98 15.71 11.73
CA LEU A 420 -32.46 15.09 12.96
C LEU A 420 -31.34 15.10 14.00
N TRP A 421 -31.69 14.98 15.27
CA TRP A 421 -30.72 15.01 16.35
C TRP A 421 -31.05 14.09 17.51
N TRP A 422 -30.02 13.81 18.30
CA TRP A 422 -30.10 13.08 19.57
C TRP A 422 -29.71 13.98 20.72
N ASP A 423 -30.48 14.01 21.81
CA ASP A 423 -30.11 14.67 23.08
C ASP A 423 -30.44 13.83 24.33
N GLY A 424 -30.42 12.50 24.16
CA GLY A 424 -30.92 11.51 25.12
C GLY A 424 -32.11 10.72 24.58
N ALA A 425 -32.73 11.24 23.52
CA ALA A 425 -33.64 10.54 22.62
C ALA A 425 -33.48 11.10 21.20
N TRP A 426 -33.85 10.30 20.19
CA TRP A 426 -33.96 10.78 18.81
C TRP A 426 -35.18 11.69 18.65
N HIS A 427 -34.98 12.84 18.01
CA HIS A 427 -36.06 13.72 17.58
C HIS A 427 -36.40 13.49 16.11
N GLY A 428 -37.61 13.89 15.72
CA GLY A 428 -38.09 13.73 14.35
C GLY A 428 -37.32 14.59 13.35
N TRP A 429 -37.36 14.17 12.09
CA TRP A 429 -36.80 14.91 10.97
C TRP A 429 -37.46 16.30 10.84
N GLU A 430 -36.63 17.34 10.74
CA GLU A 430 -37.04 18.70 10.39
C GLU A 430 -36.46 19.11 9.02
N ASP A 431 -37.30 19.76 8.21
CA ASP A 431 -36.91 20.32 6.91
C ASP A 431 -36.30 21.71 7.14
N LEU A 432 -35.00 21.84 6.87
CA LEU A 432 -34.27 23.11 6.98
C LEU A 432 -34.39 23.98 5.72
N GLY A 433 -35.12 23.48 4.71
CA GLY A 433 -35.38 24.13 3.43
C GLY A 433 -34.13 24.17 2.54
N GLY A 434 -34.13 25.17 1.65
CA GLY A 434 -33.10 25.32 0.63
C GLY A 434 -33.25 24.34 -0.53
N VAL A 435 -32.43 24.55 -1.57
CA VAL A 435 -32.30 23.63 -2.71
C VAL A 435 -30.82 23.35 -2.93
N ILE A 436 -30.35 22.24 -2.37
CA ILE A 436 -28.95 21.86 -2.34
C ILE A 436 -28.63 20.77 -3.38
N THR A 437 -27.47 20.87 -4.00
CA THR A 437 -27.01 20.02 -5.12
C THR A 437 -25.78 19.17 -4.77
N SER A 438 -25.26 19.29 -3.55
CA SER A 438 -24.21 18.44 -2.96
C SER A 438 -24.70 17.73 -1.69
N ALA A 439 -23.91 16.80 -1.17
CA ALA A 439 -24.08 16.37 0.23
C ALA A 439 -23.78 17.55 1.18
N PRO A 440 -24.42 17.61 2.37
CA PRO A 440 -24.07 18.58 3.40
C PRO A 440 -22.64 18.38 3.94
N ALA A 441 -21.97 19.47 4.27
CA ALA A 441 -20.83 19.49 5.18
C ALA A 441 -21.21 20.24 6.45
N VAL A 442 -20.82 19.73 7.61
CA VAL A 442 -21.20 20.33 8.89
C VAL A 442 -20.01 20.36 9.85
N SER A 443 -19.89 21.44 10.62
CA SER A 443 -18.92 21.58 11.70
C SER A 443 -19.55 22.28 12.90
N SER A 444 -18.93 22.12 14.07
CA SER A 444 -19.27 22.84 15.29
C SER A 444 -17.99 23.37 15.94
N TRP A 445 -18.02 24.62 16.39
CA TRP A 445 -16.92 25.25 17.12
C TRP A 445 -17.24 25.55 18.59
N ALA A 446 -18.49 25.31 19.02
CA ALA A 446 -18.93 25.44 20.40
C ALA A 446 -20.23 24.65 20.65
N SER A 447 -20.45 24.27 21.90
CA SER A 447 -21.78 23.84 22.34
C SER A 447 -22.77 24.98 22.12
N GLY A 448 -23.96 24.68 21.62
CA GLY A 448 -24.92 25.70 21.18
C GLY A 448 -24.81 26.05 19.69
N ARG A 449 -23.78 25.58 18.97
CA ARG A 449 -23.50 25.97 17.58
C ARG A 449 -23.38 24.81 16.59
N LEU A 450 -24.01 24.96 15.43
CA LEU A 450 -23.80 24.14 14.23
C LEU A 450 -23.72 25.04 13.00
N ASP A 451 -22.86 24.70 12.04
CA ASP A 451 -22.73 25.41 10.77
C ASP A 451 -22.72 24.41 9.62
N CYS A 452 -23.68 24.58 8.72
CA CYS A 452 -23.98 23.66 7.64
C CYS A 452 -23.70 24.35 6.30
N PHE A 453 -23.02 23.63 5.41
CA PHE A 453 -22.60 24.12 4.10
C PHE A 453 -23.05 23.15 3.01
N ALA A 454 -23.50 23.70 1.89
CA ALA A 454 -23.84 22.90 0.72
C ALA A 454 -23.76 23.75 -0.55
N ARG A 455 -23.60 23.09 -1.70
CA ARG A 455 -23.69 23.76 -3.00
C ARG A 455 -25.16 23.99 -3.37
N GLY A 456 -25.51 25.22 -3.77
CA GLY A 456 -26.86 25.55 -4.26
C GLY A 456 -27.05 25.25 -5.75
N GLN A 457 -28.24 25.53 -6.28
CA GLN A 457 -28.54 25.40 -7.73
C GLN A 457 -27.73 26.37 -8.60
N ASN A 458 -27.33 27.51 -8.03
CA ASN A 458 -26.48 28.51 -8.67
C ASN A 458 -24.98 28.15 -8.61
N ASN A 459 -24.62 26.95 -8.16
CA ASN A 459 -23.24 26.54 -7.88
C ASN A 459 -22.52 27.38 -6.82
N HIS A 460 -23.23 28.21 -6.05
CA HIS A 460 -22.62 28.92 -4.93
C HIS A 460 -22.56 28.04 -3.68
N LEU A 461 -21.64 28.36 -2.78
CA LEU A 461 -21.61 27.86 -1.41
C LEU A 461 -22.71 28.55 -0.58
N TRP A 462 -23.64 27.76 -0.06
CA TRP A 462 -24.70 28.22 0.83
C TRP A 462 -24.43 27.79 2.26
N HIS A 463 -24.78 28.66 3.20
CA HIS A 463 -24.54 28.50 4.62
C HIS A 463 -25.85 28.64 5.42
N LYS A 464 -26.02 27.78 6.43
CA LYS A 464 -27.08 27.87 7.43
C LYS A 464 -26.51 27.45 8.78
N TRP A 465 -26.90 28.11 9.86
CA TRP A 465 -26.37 27.82 11.18
C TRP A 465 -27.45 27.73 12.25
N PHE A 466 -27.13 27.03 13.33
CA PHE A 466 -27.94 26.96 14.53
C PHE A 466 -27.26 27.76 15.65
N ASP A 467 -27.99 28.70 16.26
CA ASP A 467 -27.65 29.34 17.53
C ASP A 467 -28.94 29.64 18.28
N LYS A 468 -29.33 28.72 19.18
CA LYS A 468 -30.65 28.70 19.87
C LYS A 468 -31.86 28.65 18.92
N GLY A 469 -31.62 28.48 17.63
CA GLY A 469 -32.59 28.48 16.54
C GLY A 469 -31.86 28.53 15.20
N TRP A 470 -32.53 28.05 14.15
CA TRP A 470 -31.98 28.04 12.81
C TRP A 470 -32.03 29.42 12.15
N SER A 471 -30.92 29.83 11.54
CA SER A 471 -30.87 31.02 10.71
C SER A 471 -31.62 30.86 9.38
N ASN A 472 -31.79 31.95 8.64
CA ASN A 472 -32.12 31.86 7.21
C ASN A 472 -30.89 31.38 6.43
N TRP A 473 -31.15 30.82 5.24
CA TRP A 473 -30.08 30.48 4.30
C TRP A 473 -29.34 31.75 3.84
N GLU A 474 -28.01 31.70 3.89
CA GLU A 474 -27.07 32.74 3.48
C GLU A 474 -26.28 32.27 2.26
N ASP A 475 -26.34 33.03 1.16
CA ASP A 475 -25.50 32.80 -0.03
C ASP A 475 -24.13 33.46 0.22
N LEU A 476 -23.08 32.64 0.29
CA LEU A 476 -21.71 33.13 0.50
C LEU A 476 -21.05 33.64 -0.78
N GLN A 477 -21.75 33.56 -1.92
CA GLN A 477 -21.35 34.03 -3.25
C GLN A 477 -20.07 33.37 -3.80
N SER A 478 -19.68 32.24 -3.21
CA SER A 478 -18.49 31.49 -3.57
C SER A 478 -18.82 30.43 -4.61
N ASN A 479 -18.29 30.59 -5.82
CA ASN A 479 -18.50 29.65 -6.92
C ASN A 479 -17.72 28.35 -6.69
N MET A 480 -18.43 27.23 -6.60
CA MET A 480 -17.85 25.92 -6.27
C MET A 480 -18.31 24.80 -7.19
N PHE A 481 -17.50 23.74 -7.24
CA PHE A 481 -17.80 22.44 -7.82
C PHE A 481 -17.73 21.37 -6.72
N GLY A 482 -18.39 20.22 -6.91
CA GLY A 482 -18.34 19.12 -5.95
C GLY A 482 -19.04 19.41 -4.61
N SER A 483 -18.55 18.78 -3.54
CA SER A 483 -19.05 18.95 -2.17
C SER A 483 -18.06 19.78 -1.33
N PRO A 484 -18.56 20.65 -0.43
CA PRO A 484 -17.67 21.40 0.47
C PRO A 484 -17.16 20.48 1.59
N ALA A 485 -16.12 20.92 2.29
CA ALA A 485 -15.66 20.32 3.54
C ALA A 485 -15.45 21.42 4.57
N ALA A 486 -16.01 21.24 5.77
CA ALA A 486 -16.01 22.23 6.83
C ALA A 486 -15.30 21.70 8.07
N VAL A 487 -14.53 22.55 8.74
CA VAL A 487 -13.80 22.21 9.96
C VAL A 487 -13.69 23.43 10.87
N SER A 488 -13.54 23.19 12.16
CA SER A 488 -13.14 24.21 13.11
C SER A 488 -11.91 23.75 13.88
N TRP A 489 -10.99 24.67 14.13
CA TRP A 489 -9.86 24.47 15.04
C TRP A 489 -10.03 25.19 16.38
N GLY A 490 -11.12 25.95 16.57
CA GLY A 490 -11.33 26.70 17.80
C GLY A 490 -12.61 27.53 17.84
N PRO A 491 -12.95 28.12 19.00
CA PRO A 491 -14.16 28.92 19.16
C PRO A 491 -14.21 30.09 18.19
N ASN A 492 -15.42 30.40 17.70
CA ASN A 492 -15.69 31.47 16.73
C ASN A 492 -14.93 31.34 15.41
N ARG A 493 -14.49 30.12 15.05
CA ARG A 493 -13.74 29.87 13.83
C ARG A 493 -14.33 28.71 13.05
N ILE A 494 -14.53 28.93 11.75
CA ILE A 494 -14.89 27.88 10.79
C ILE A 494 -14.14 28.11 9.50
N ASP A 495 -13.62 27.04 8.94
CA ASP A 495 -12.93 27.00 7.66
C ASP A 495 -13.68 26.06 6.73
N VAL A 496 -13.93 26.51 5.51
CA VAL A 496 -14.62 25.75 4.47
C VAL A 496 -13.73 25.69 3.24
N PHE A 497 -13.48 24.47 2.78
CA PHE A 497 -12.69 24.19 1.59
C PHE A 497 -13.56 23.53 0.52
N TYR A 498 -13.31 23.86 -0.73
CA TYR A 498 -14.10 23.35 -1.85
C TYR A 498 -13.31 23.41 -3.16
N PRO A 499 -13.59 22.51 -4.11
CA PRO A 499 -13.15 22.69 -5.50
C PRO A 499 -13.79 23.94 -6.11
N GLY A 500 -12.98 24.83 -6.69
CA GLY A 500 -13.48 25.94 -7.51
C GLY A 500 -13.97 25.46 -8.88
N GLN A 501 -14.62 26.36 -9.65
CA GLN A 501 -15.08 26.03 -11.02
C GLN A 501 -13.95 25.67 -12.00
N THR A 502 -12.72 26.09 -11.70
CA THR A 502 -11.50 25.70 -12.43
C THR A 502 -10.75 24.54 -11.76
N TYR A 503 -11.42 23.78 -10.89
CA TYR A 503 -10.88 22.63 -10.15
C TYR A 503 -9.66 22.97 -9.28
N ASN A 504 -9.45 24.22 -8.93
CA ASN A 504 -8.43 24.62 -7.96
C ASN A 504 -8.99 24.52 -6.54
N MET A 505 -8.11 24.40 -5.54
CA MET A 505 -8.53 24.39 -4.15
C MET A 505 -8.92 25.82 -3.72
N MET A 506 -10.15 25.99 -3.25
CA MET A 506 -10.67 27.23 -2.69
C MET A 506 -10.84 27.12 -1.19
N HIS A 507 -10.72 28.25 -0.50
CA HIS A 507 -10.86 28.36 0.94
C HIS A 507 -11.61 29.63 1.32
N LYS A 508 -12.50 29.51 2.30
CA LYS A 508 -13.23 30.62 2.92
C LYS A 508 -13.42 30.35 4.40
N TRP A 509 -13.33 31.36 5.24
CA TRP A 509 -13.44 31.19 6.68
C TRP A 509 -14.25 32.28 7.38
N TRP A 510 -14.78 31.94 8.54
CA TRP A 510 -15.38 32.86 9.50
C TRP A 510 -14.38 33.17 10.61
N ASP A 511 -14.14 34.45 10.91
CA ASP A 511 -13.15 34.90 11.91
C ASP A 511 -13.76 35.32 13.26
N GLY A 512 -15.05 35.06 13.47
CA GLY A 512 -15.80 35.49 14.64
C GLY A 512 -16.66 36.73 14.38
N HIS A 513 -16.38 37.48 13.31
CA HIS A 513 -17.11 38.69 12.97
C HIS A 513 -17.57 38.72 11.52
N ASN A 514 -16.73 38.25 10.59
CA ASN A 514 -17.03 38.29 9.16
C ASN A 514 -16.54 37.02 8.45
N TRP A 515 -17.20 36.74 7.33
CA TRP A 515 -16.69 35.84 6.31
C TRP A 515 -15.54 36.49 5.55
N SER A 516 -14.48 35.72 5.29
CA SER A 516 -13.40 36.12 4.41
C SER A 516 -13.85 36.25 2.95
N GLY A 517 -13.02 36.89 2.14
CA GLY A 517 -13.06 36.70 0.69
C GLY A 517 -12.72 35.25 0.30
N ASP A 518 -13.02 34.88 -0.94
CA ASP A 518 -12.58 33.61 -1.51
C ASP A 518 -11.06 33.59 -1.70
N GLU A 519 -10.39 32.63 -1.08
CA GLU A 519 -8.95 32.42 -1.23
C GLU A 519 -8.67 31.26 -2.18
N ASN A 520 -7.96 31.53 -3.28
CA ASN A 520 -7.51 30.49 -4.20
C ASN A 520 -6.15 29.95 -3.74
N LEU A 521 -6.12 28.67 -3.35
CA LEU A 521 -4.95 27.98 -2.83
C LEU A 521 -4.12 27.27 -3.91
N GLY A 522 -4.56 27.33 -5.17
CA GLY A 522 -3.92 26.74 -6.34
C GLY A 522 -4.25 25.26 -6.54
N GLY A 523 -3.46 24.61 -7.39
CA GLY A 523 -3.61 23.19 -7.74
C GLY A 523 -4.70 22.89 -8.77
N THR A 524 -4.78 21.63 -9.17
CA THR A 524 -5.87 21.08 -9.99
C THR A 524 -6.30 19.76 -9.36
N LEU A 525 -7.48 19.78 -8.77
CA LEU A 525 -8.07 18.72 -7.97
C LEU A 525 -8.82 17.74 -8.88
N SER A 526 -8.65 16.45 -8.64
CA SER A 526 -9.48 15.39 -9.21
C SER A 526 -10.51 14.84 -8.21
N SER A 527 -10.45 15.29 -6.94
CA SER A 527 -11.36 14.92 -5.86
C SER A 527 -12.02 16.13 -5.18
N ASP A 528 -13.01 15.86 -4.32
CA ASP A 528 -13.41 16.80 -3.26
C ASP A 528 -12.26 16.97 -2.24
N VAL A 529 -12.38 17.95 -1.33
CA VAL A 529 -11.35 18.24 -0.33
C VAL A 529 -11.62 17.45 0.96
N GLY A 530 -10.61 16.73 1.46
CA GLY A 530 -10.60 16.22 2.84
C GLY A 530 -9.90 17.21 3.76
N VAL A 531 -10.49 17.56 4.91
CA VAL A 531 -9.89 18.51 5.85
C VAL A 531 -10.01 18.01 7.29
N SER A 532 -8.99 18.28 8.09
CA SER A 532 -8.97 17.99 9.52
C SER A 532 -8.26 19.07 10.32
N SER A 533 -8.55 19.13 11.62
CA SER A 533 -7.80 19.90 12.60
C SER A 533 -7.51 19.01 13.81
N TRP A 534 -6.28 19.12 14.35
CA TRP A 534 -5.86 18.38 15.54
C TRP A 534 -5.30 19.29 16.64
N ALA A 535 -5.18 20.59 16.37
CA ALA A 535 -4.75 21.60 17.33
C ALA A 535 -5.29 22.98 16.93
N ALA A 536 -5.36 23.91 17.89
CA ALA A 536 -5.71 25.29 17.60
C ALA A 536 -4.75 25.92 16.57
N GLY A 537 -5.30 26.63 15.60
CA GLY A 537 -4.58 27.22 14.47
C GLY A 537 -4.19 26.23 13.37
N ARG A 538 -4.35 24.92 13.60
CA ARG A 538 -3.86 23.89 12.68
C ARG A 538 -4.96 23.36 11.77
N LEU A 539 -4.74 23.49 10.47
CA LEU A 539 -5.56 22.87 9.42
C LEU A 539 -4.67 21.98 8.55
N ASP A 540 -5.16 20.78 8.25
CA ASP A 540 -4.53 19.83 7.33
C ASP A 540 -5.54 19.45 6.25
N CYS A 541 -5.18 19.75 5.00
CA CYS A 541 -6.02 19.57 3.83
C CYS A 541 -5.42 18.54 2.87
N PHE A 542 -6.26 17.66 2.35
CA PHE A 542 -5.89 16.52 1.51
C PHE A 542 -6.75 16.48 0.26
N VAL A 543 -6.12 16.26 -0.89
CA VAL A 543 -6.78 16.20 -2.20
C VAL A 543 -6.09 15.19 -3.10
N GLU A 544 -6.83 14.58 -4.02
CA GLU A 544 -6.25 13.85 -5.15
C GLU A 544 -5.90 14.84 -6.28
N GLY A 545 -4.70 14.72 -6.83
CA GLY A 545 -4.27 15.45 -8.02
C GLY A 545 -4.65 14.74 -9.32
N THR A 546 -4.35 15.37 -10.45
CA THR A 546 -4.62 14.80 -11.79
C THR A 546 -3.76 13.60 -12.14
N ASP A 547 -2.73 13.31 -11.35
CA ASP A 547 -1.83 12.15 -11.44
C ASP A 547 -2.22 11.00 -10.48
N SER A 548 -3.40 11.11 -9.84
CA SER A 548 -3.90 10.19 -8.83
C SER A 548 -3.03 10.04 -7.58
N GLN A 549 -2.20 11.06 -7.29
CA GLN A 549 -1.48 11.15 -6.02
C GLN A 549 -2.26 12.00 -5.01
N MET A 550 -2.11 11.69 -3.72
CA MET A 550 -2.59 12.56 -2.64
C MET A 550 -1.61 13.70 -2.43
N TYR A 551 -2.14 14.92 -2.45
CA TYR A 551 -1.43 16.13 -2.05
C TYR A 551 -1.92 16.57 -0.67
N HIS A 552 -1.00 17.11 0.11
CA HIS A 552 -1.25 17.63 1.44
C HIS A 552 -0.80 19.08 1.52
N LYS A 553 -1.65 19.95 2.07
CA LYS A 553 -1.31 21.33 2.41
C LYS A 553 -1.78 21.62 3.82
N TRP A 554 -0.99 22.38 4.58
CA TRP A 554 -1.29 22.68 5.97
C TRP A 554 -1.11 24.15 6.31
N TYR A 555 -1.75 24.57 7.39
CA TYR A 555 -1.78 25.94 7.89
C TYR A 555 -1.51 25.94 9.40
N VAL A 556 -0.92 27.03 9.89
CA VAL A 556 -0.65 27.28 11.33
C VAL A 556 -1.10 28.69 11.67
#